data_AF-A0A3M1Y0A4-F1
#
_entry.id   AF-A0A3M1Y0A4-F1
#
_cell.length_a   1.000
_cell.length_b   1.000
_cell.length_c   1.000
_cell.angle_alpha   90.00
_cell.angle_beta   90.00
_cell.angle_gamma   90.00
#
_symmetry.space_group_name_H-M   'P 1'
#
loop_
_entity.id
_entity.type
_entity.pdbx_description
1 polymer ?
#
loop_
_entity_poly.entity_id
_entity_poly.type
_entity_poly.pdbx_seq_one_letter_code
_entity_poly.pdbx_strand_id
1 'polypeptide(L)'
;MENMLFYAHSGVRWIVVLLTVIALIWLTYGLATRKAFDKRTQTLVSVWAGFVGLQWILGILLFLVLGGFDLGYRWEHAGIMTIALAVAHAYVPLKKRADNIRYQGIIASIALVLVLVFIGVARLPQGWTMEVNPPTDDTPTAEETQEPSTSMEFIIS
;
A
#
# COMPACT_ATOMS: atom_id res chain seq x y z
N MET A 1 10.65 8.87 14.37
CA MET A 1 9.24 8.43 14.47
C MET A 1 8.68 8.01 13.12
N GLU A 2 8.96 8.79 12.07
CA GLU A 2 8.51 8.57 10.68
C GLU A 2 8.87 7.18 10.13
N ASN A 3 10.13 6.76 10.24
CA ASN A 3 10.59 5.46 9.75
C ASN A 3 9.85 4.28 10.39
N MET A 4 9.63 4.33 11.71
CA MET A 4 8.90 3.28 12.43
C MET A 4 7.45 3.17 11.92
N LEU A 5 6.79 4.31 11.71
CA LEU A 5 5.41 4.34 11.22
C LEU A 5 5.31 3.86 9.77
N PHE A 6 6.28 4.21 8.94
CA PHE A 6 6.38 3.75 7.56
C PHE A 6 6.56 2.23 7.48
N TYR A 7 7.48 1.66 8.27
CA TYR A 7 7.67 0.21 8.33
C TYR A 7 6.44 -0.51 8.89
N ALA A 8 5.76 0.06 9.89
CA ALA A 8 4.51 -0.50 10.40
C ALA A 8 3.42 -0.52 9.32
N HIS A 9 3.21 0.59 8.61
CA HIS A 9 2.24 0.67 7.51
C HIS A 9 2.58 -0.29 6.35
N SER A 10 3.86 -0.41 6.01
CA SER A 10 4.34 -1.34 4.97
C SER A 10 4.13 -2.80 5.39
N GLY A 11 4.45 -3.16 6.64
CA GLY A 11 4.24 -4.50 7.18
C GLY A 11 2.76 -4.88 7.25
N VAL A 12 1.92 -3.98 7.78
CA VAL A 12 0.46 -4.23 7.88
C VAL A 12 -0.16 -4.40 6.50
N ARG A 13 0.32 -3.70 5.46
CA ARG A 13 -0.13 -3.91 4.07
C ARG A 13 -0.04 -5.38 3.65
N TRP A 14 1.08 -6.03 3.92
CA TRP A 14 1.28 -7.44 3.57
C TRP A 14 0.37 -8.37 4.37
N ILE A 15 0.08 -8.03 5.62
CA ILE A 15 -0.92 -8.75 6.44
C ILE A 15 -2.32 -8.58 5.86
N VAL A 16 -2.71 -7.37 5.43
CA VAL A 16 -4.01 -7.12 4.77
C VAL A 16 -4.13 -7.96 3.50
N VAL A 17 -3.08 -7.99 2.66
CA VAL A 17 -3.07 -8.79 1.43
C VAL A 17 -3.28 -10.27 1.76
N LEU A 18 -2.52 -10.81 2.72
CA LEU A 18 -2.65 -12.20 3.16
C LEU A 18 -4.07 -12.52 3.66
N LEU A 19 -4.62 -11.68 4.54
CA LEU A 19 -5.98 -11.84 5.06
C LEU A 19 -7.03 -11.75 3.95
N THR A 20 -6.81 -10.89 2.96
CA THR A 20 -7.71 -10.74 1.81
C THR A 20 -7.77 -12.01 0.99
N VAL A 21 -6.62 -12.63 0.71
CA VAL A 21 -6.54 -13.92 0.00
C VAL A 21 -7.22 -15.02 0.80
N ILE A 22 -6.94 -15.13 2.11
CA ILE A 22 -7.56 -16.14 2.99
C ILE A 22 -9.08 -15.96 3.04
N ALA A 23 -9.56 -14.73 3.24
CA ALA A 23 -10.99 -14.43 3.29
C ALA A 23 -11.68 -14.76 1.96
N LEU A 24 -11.05 -14.40 0.83
CA LEU A 24 -11.60 -14.66 -0.50
C LEU A 24 -11.72 -16.16 -0.78
N ILE A 25 -10.69 -16.95 -0.48
CA ILE A 25 -10.72 -18.40 -0.65
C ILE A 25 -11.80 -19.03 0.24
N TRP A 26 -11.84 -18.65 1.53
CA TRP A 26 -12.80 -19.18 2.49
C TRP A 26 -14.25 -18.87 2.11
N LEU A 27 -14.53 -17.64 1.70
CA LEU A 27 -15.87 -17.21 1.30
C LEU A 27 -16.31 -17.85 0.00
N THR A 28 -15.41 -17.96 -0.98
CA THR A 28 -15.71 -18.61 -2.27
C THR A 28 -16.00 -20.10 -2.07
N TYR A 29 -15.23 -20.77 -1.21
CA TYR A 29 -15.50 -22.16 -0.81
C TYR A 29 -16.85 -22.30 -0.09
N GLY A 30 -17.14 -21.42 0.88
CA GLY A 30 -18.42 -21.41 1.59
C GLY A 30 -19.62 -21.21 0.66
N LEU A 31 -19.47 -20.31 -0.32
CA LEU A 31 -20.48 -20.07 -1.35
C LEU A 31 -20.69 -21.28 -2.26
N ALA A 32 -19.60 -21.86 -2.78
CA ALA A 32 -19.65 -23.02 -3.68
C ALA A 32 -20.24 -24.27 -3.01
N THR A 33 -19.98 -24.45 -1.72
CA THR A 33 -20.50 -25.56 -0.92
C THR A 33 -21.86 -25.27 -0.26
N ARG A 34 -22.43 -24.08 -0.47
CA ARG A 34 -23.68 -23.61 0.14
C ARG A 34 -23.70 -23.77 1.67
N LYS A 35 -22.56 -23.54 2.31
CA LYS A 35 -22.45 -23.60 3.78
C LYS A 35 -23.27 -22.48 4.43
N ALA A 36 -23.84 -22.80 5.60
CA ALA A 36 -24.44 -21.78 6.45
C ALA A 36 -23.37 -20.79 6.91
N PHE A 37 -23.73 -19.52 7.00
CA PHE A 37 -22.80 -18.47 7.41
C PHE A 37 -22.57 -18.54 8.92
N ASP A 38 -21.44 -19.13 9.30
CA ASP A 38 -21.13 -19.44 10.69
C ASP A 38 -20.32 -18.34 11.40
N LYS A 39 -20.11 -18.53 12.72
CA LYS A 39 -19.32 -17.60 13.54
C LYS A 39 -17.87 -17.50 13.06
N ARG A 40 -17.28 -18.58 12.53
CA ARG A 40 -15.88 -18.57 12.06
C ARG A 40 -15.73 -17.68 10.83
N THR A 41 -16.64 -17.82 9.86
CA THR A 41 -16.72 -16.94 8.69
C THR A 41 -16.92 -15.48 9.12
N GLN A 42 -17.80 -15.25 10.10
CA GLN A 42 -18.02 -13.91 10.64
C GLN A 42 -16.77 -13.30 11.28
N THR A 43 -16.04 -14.07 12.09
CA THR A 43 -14.79 -13.64 12.72
C THR A 43 -13.73 -13.34 11.67
N LEU A 44 -13.55 -14.23 10.68
CA LEU A 44 -12.58 -14.04 9.60
C LEU A 44 -12.79 -12.72 8.86
N VAL A 45 -14.04 -12.46 8.44
CA VAL A 45 -14.39 -11.22 7.73
C VAL A 45 -14.19 -9.99 8.62
N SER A 46 -14.52 -10.10 9.92
CA SER A 46 -14.36 -8.99 10.86
C SER A 46 -12.88 -8.69 11.13
N VAL A 47 -12.03 -9.72 11.22
CA VAL A 47 -10.57 -9.57 11.35
C VAL A 47 -10.00 -8.91 10.09
N TRP A 48 -10.38 -9.40 8.90
CA TRP A 48 -9.97 -8.78 7.63
C TRP A 48 -10.35 -7.29 7.58
N ALA A 49 -11.61 -6.94 7.83
CA ALA A 49 -12.08 -5.55 7.82
C ALA A 49 -11.37 -4.70 8.89
N GLY A 50 -11.11 -5.27 10.07
CA GLY A 50 -10.35 -4.61 11.14
C GLY A 50 -8.90 -4.30 10.73
N PHE A 51 -8.23 -5.21 10.02
CA PHE A 51 -6.89 -4.97 9.50
C PHE A 51 -6.85 -3.95 8.35
N VAL A 52 -7.88 -3.91 7.49
CA VAL A 52 -8.06 -2.81 6.53
C VAL A 52 -8.21 -1.48 7.27
N GLY A 53 -8.97 -1.45 8.37
CA GLY A 53 -9.08 -0.30 9.28
C GLY A 53 -7.75 0.12 9.89
N LEU A 54 -6.98 -0.83 10.42
CA LEU A 54 -5.65 -0.56 10.96
C LEU A 54 -4.71 0.03 9.90
N GLN A 55 -4.70 -0.54 8.69
CA GLN A 55 -3.90 -0.03 7.58
C GLN A 55 -4.26 1.41 7.24
N TRP A 56 -5.56 1.72 7.19
CA TRP A 56 -6.04 3.08 6.93
C TRP A 56 -5.62 4.05 8.05
N ILE A 57 -5.76 3.68 9.33
CA ILE A 57 -5.33 4.51 10.46
C ILE A 57 -3.84 4.84 10.35
N LEU A 58 -3.00 3.84 10.06
CA LEU A 58 -1.56 4.06 9.85
C LEU A 58 -1.28 4.96 8.65
N GLY A 59 -2.06 4.82 7.57
CA GLY A 59 -1.94 5.66 6.38
C GLY A 59 -2.30 7.12 6.64
N ILE A 60 -3.39 7.37 7.38
CA ILE A 60 -3.76 8.72 7.81
C ILE A 60 -2.70 9.30 8.74
N LEU A 61 -2.19 8.52 9.69
CA LEU A 61 -1.13 9.00 10.58
C LEU A 61 0.14 9.35 9.79
N LEU A 62 0.53 8.54 8.80
CA LEU A 62 1.63 8.86 7.88
C LEU A 62 1.35 10.13 7.09
N PHE A 63 0.15 10.29 6.54
CA PHE A 63 -0.24 11.49 5.81
C PHE A 63 -0.12 12.75 6.67
N LEU A 64 -0.56 12.70 7.93
CA LEU A 64 -0.44 13.81 8.87
C LEU A 64 1.01 14.11 9.25
N VAL A 65 1.82 13.08 9.47
CA VAL A 65 3.23 13.22 9.87
C VAL A 65 4.11 13.71 8.72
N LEU A 66 3.92 13.18 7.50
CA LEU A 66 4.66 13.58 6.30
C LEU A 66 4.21 14.94 5.74
N GLY A 67 3.07 15.48 6.19
CA GLY A 67 2.50 16.75 5.74
C GLY A 67 2.21 16.78 4.24
N GLY A 68 2.51 17.91 3.58
CA GLY A 68 2.34 18.08 2.14
C GLY A 68 0.88 18.12 1.69
N PHE A 69 0.05 18.88 2.42
CA PHE A 69 -1.40 19.03 2.16
C PHE A 69 -1.70 19.78 0.85
N ASP A 70 -0.70 20.40 0.24
CA ASP A 70 -0.73 21.04 -1.07
C ASP A 70 -0.64 20.03 -2.23
N LEU A 71 -0.24 18.79 -1.95
CA LEU A 71 -0.07 17.74 -2.96
C LEU A 71 -1.41 17.02 -3.22
N GLY A 72 -2.07 17.36 -4.33
CA GLY A 72 -3.38 16.81 -4.70
C GLY A 72 -3.42 15.27 -4.74
N TYR A 73 -2.37 14.62 -5.23
CA TYR A 73 -2.31 13.15 -5.31
C TYR A 73 -2.34 12.46 -3.93
N ARG A 74 -1.85 13.11 -2.87
CA ARG A 74 -1.91 12.56 -1.50
C ARG A 74 -3.34 12.57 -0.96
N TRP A 75 -4.10 13.63 -1.27
CA TRP A 75 -5.52 13.71 -0.96
C TRP A 75 -6.35 12.70 -1.77
N GLU A 76 -6.07 12.54 -3.06
CA GLU A 76 -6.71 11.51 -3.88
C GLU A 76 -6.48 10.11 -3.30
N HIS A 77 -5.23 9.80 -2.93
CA HIS A 77 -4.88 8.54 -2.30
C HIS A 77 -5.64 8.34 -0.98
N ALA A 78 -5.58 9.31 -0.06
CA ALA A 78 -6.27 9.24 1.22
C ALA A 78 -7.79 9.12 1.06
N GLY A 79 -8.38 9.85 0.12
CA GLY A 79 -9.80 9.81 -0.21
C GLY A 79 -10.23 8.43 -0.70
N ILE A 80 -9.53 7.87 -1.69
CA ILE A 80 -9.83 6.53 -2.23
C ILE A 80 -9.66 5.46 -1.14
N MET A 81 -8.63 5.55 -0.31
CA MET A 81 -8.41 4.60 0.79
C MET A 81 -9.52 4.70 1.87
N THR A 82 -10.09 5.87 2.07
CA THR A 82 -11.24 6.06 2.97
C THR A 82 -12.51 5.42 2.42
N ILE A 83 -12.73 5.51 1.10
CA ILE A 83 -13.82 4.79 0.45
C ILE A 83 -13.60 3.27 0.57
N ALA A 84 -12.37 2.80 0.35
CA ALA A 84 -12.03 1.39 0.52
C ALA A 84 -12.33 0.88 1.94
N LEU A 85 -12.02 1.68 2.97
CA LEU A 85 -12.38 1.37 4.36
C LEU A 85 -13.88 1.22 4.57
N ALA A 86 -14.68 2.15 4.03
CA ALA A 86 -16.14 2.10 4.13
C ALA A 86 -16.70 0.85 3.44
N VAL A 87 -16.19 0.52 2.25
CA VAL A 87 -16.58 -0.68 1.50
C VAL A 87 -16.18 -1.96 2.26
N ALA A 88 -15.01 -2.00 2.90
CA ALA A 88 -14.59 -3.14 3.71
C ALA A 88 -15.55 -3.41 4.89
N HIS A 89 -16.22 -2.38 5.41
CA HIS A 89 -17.21 -2.48 6.48
C HIS A 89 -18.64 -2.77 5.99
N ALA A 90 -18.86 -2.89 4.67
CA ALA A 90 -20.16 -3.25 4.11
C ALA A 90 -20.68 -4.63 4.56
N TYR A 91 -19.83 -5.46 5.16
CA TYR A 91 -20.27 -6.73 5.78
C TYR A 91 -21.22 -6.54 6.98
N VAL A 92 -21.18 -5.38 7.66
CA VAL A 92 -22.00 -5.11 8.85
C VAL A 92 -23.51 -5.13 8.51
N PRO A 93 -24.01 -4.34 7.54
CA PRO A 93 -25.42 -4.40 7.17
C PRO A 93 -25.82 -5.75 6.56
N LEU A 94 -24.89 -6.49 5.94
CA LEU A 94 -25.18 -7.80 5.35
C LEU A 94 -25.56 -8.86 6.40
N LYS A 95 -25.20 -8.69 7.68
CA LYS A 95 -25.55 -9.65 8.76
C LYS A 95 -27.05 -9.99 8.86
N LYS A 96 -27.92 -9.11 8.37
CA LYS A 96 -29.39 -9.29 8.39
C LYS A 96 -29.94 -9.99 7.14
N ARG A 97 -29.09 -10.34 6.17
CA ARG A 97 -29.49 -10.92 4.88
C ARG A 97 -29.36 -12.45 4.90
N ALA A 98 -29.98 -13.11 3.92
CA ALA A 98 -29.81 -14.54 3.73
C ALA A 98 -28.34 -14.90 3.43
N ASP A 99 -27.90 -16.11 3.82
CA ASP A 99 -26.50 -16.51 3.77
C ASP A 99 -25.88 -16.40 2.37
N ASN A 100 -26.61 -16.79 1.32
CA ASN A 100 -26.13 -16.66 -0.06
C ASN A 100 -25.82 -15.18 -0.43
N ILE A 101 -26.72 -14.26 -0.06
CA ILE A 101 -26.54 -12.81 -0.29
C ILE A 101 -25.37 -12.27 0.54
N ARG A 102 -25.16 -12.81 1.75
CA ARG A 102 -24.03 -12.45 2.61
C ARG A 102 -22.70 -12.83 1.98
N TYR A 103 -22.56 -14.08 1.54
CA TYR A 103 -21.33 -14.54 0.87
C TYR A 103 -21.05 -13.71 -0.39
N GLN A 104 -22.04 -13.56 -1.28
CA GLN A 104 -21.90 -12.78 -2.51
C GLN A 104 -21.54 -11.32 -2.23
N GLY A 105 -22.25 -10.68 -1.28
CA GLY A 105 -22.01 -9.28 -0.93
C GLY A 105 -20.64 -9.04 -0.31
N ILE A 106 -20.13 -9.96 0.51
CA ILE A 106 -18.78 -9.83 1.10
C ILE A 106 -17.70 -10.11 0.06
N ILE A 107 -17.87 -11.09 -0.84
CA ILE A 107 -16.95 -11.33 -1.96
C ILE A 107 -16.89 -10.10 -2.87
N ALA A 108 -18.04 -9.51 -3.21
CA ALA A 108 -18.11 -8.28 -4.00
C ALA A 108 -17.44 -7.10 -3.28
N SER A 109 -17.64 -6.97 -1.96
CA SER A 109 -16.94 -5.97 -1.13
C SER A 109 -15.42 -6.16 -1.18
N ILE A 110 -14.92 -7.39 -1.00
CA ILE A 110 -13.48 -7.70 -1.10
C ILE A 110 -12.93 -7.32 -2.48
N ALA A 111 -13.62 -7.73 -3.54
CA ALA A 111 -13.21 -7.41 -4.91
C ALA A 111 -13.16 -5.90 -5.16
N LEU A 112 -14.16 -5.16 -4.69
CA LEU A 112 -14.20 -3.71 -4.81
C LEU A 112 -13.09 -3.04 -3.99
N VAL A 113 -12.79 -3.52 -2.79
CA VAL A 113 -11.66 -3.03 -1.98
C VAL A 113 -10.34 -3.25 -2.73
N LEU A 114 -10.12 -4.41 -3.35
CA LEU A 114 -8.91 -4.68 -4.14
C LEU A 114 -8.76 -3.69 -5.29
N VAL A 115 -9.84 -3.40 -6.03
CA VAL A 115 -9.84 -2.42 -7.12
C VAL A 115 -9.54 -1.01 -6.60
N LEU A 116 -10.20 -0.58 -5.52
CA LEU A 116 -9.97 0.74 -4.93
C LEU A 116 -8.54 0.90 -4.42
N VAL A 117 -8.01 -0.12 -3.73
CA VAL A 117 -6.63 -0.12 -3.24
C VAL A 117 -5.64 -0.04 -4.40
N PHE A 118 -5.85 -0.83 -5.45
CA PHE A 118 -5.02 -0.78 -6.66
C PHE A 118 -4.99 0.61 -7.29
N ILE A 119 -6.17 1.22 -7.50
CA ILE A 119 -6.29 2.58 -8.06
C ILE A 119 -5.59 3.60 -7.15
N GLY A 120 -5.84 3.55 -5.84
CA GLY A 120 -5.25 4.52 -4.91
C GLY A 120 -3.72 4.39 -4.83
N VAL A 121 -3.16 3.18 -4.91
CA VAL A 121 -1.69 2.98 -4.98
C VAL A 121 -1.13 3.50 -6.31
N ALA A 122 -1.83 3.29 -7.43
CA ALA A 122 -1.41 3.77 -8.74
C ALA A 122 -1.37 5.29 -8.89
N ARG A 123 -2.05 6.03 -8.01
CA ARG A 123 -1.98 7.50 -7.96
C ARG A 123 -0.73 8.04 -7.25
N LEU A 124 0.02 7.19 -6.56
CA LEU A 124 1.29 7.61 -5.94
C LEU A 124 2.43 7.54 -6.97
N PRO A 125 3.29 8.59 -7.08
CA PRO A 125 4.43 8.59 -8.01
C PRO A 125 5.40 7.41 -7.82
N GLN A 126 5.56 6.96 -6.57
CA GLN A 126 6.37 5.81 -6.16
C GLN A 126 5.60 4.48 -6.15
N GLY A 127 4.37 4.45 -6.68
CA GLY A 127 3.46 3.31 -6.51
C GLY A 127 3.91 2.03 -7.21
N TRP A 128 4.62 2.15 -8.34
CA TRP A 128 5.01 1.02 -9.20
C TRP A 128 6.46 1.06 -9.71
N THR A 129 7.19 2.13 -9.42
CA THR A 129 8.57 2.30 -9.88
C THR A 129 9.51 1.46 -9.02
N MET A 130 10.05 0.38 -9.61
CA MET A 130 11.36 -0.11 -9.22
C MET A 130 12.35 0.87 -9.84
N GLU A 131 12.89 1.80 -9.05
CA GLU A 131 14.01 2.62 -9.47
C GLU A 131 15.22 1.69 -9.69
N VAL A 132 15.36 1.18 -10.91
CA VAL A 132 16.61 0.61 -11.39
C VAL A 132 17.53 1.81 -11.55
N ASN A 133 18.37 2.08 -10.55
CA ASN A 133 19.52 2.95 -10.75
C ASN A 133 20.31 2.34 -11.93
N PRO A 134 20.45 3.03 -13.07
CA PRO A 134 21.48 2.63 -14.02
C PRO A 134 22.82 2.65 -13.27
N PRO A 135 23.76 1.75 -13.58
CA PRO A 135 25.11 1.88 -13.05
C PRO A 135 25.55 3.32 -13.31
N THR A 136 25.86 4.07 -12.26
CA THR A 136 26.63 5.30 -12.44
C THR A 136 27.89 4.83 -13.13
N ASP A 137 28.08 5.25 -14.38
CA ASP A 137 29.30 4.99 -15.12
C ASP A 137 30.38 5.86 -14.49
N ASP A 138 30.78 5.49 -13.28
CA ASP A 138 31.93 6.00 -12.56
C ASP A 138 33.18 5.28 -13.07
N THR A 139 33.18 4.83 -14.34
CA THR A 139 34.42 4.50 -15.03
C THR A 139 35.16 5.83 -15.20
N PRO A 140 36.33 6.01 -14.56
CA PRO A 140 37.11 7.20 -14.77
C PRO A 140 37.47 7.24 -16.25
N THR A 141 36.91 8.20 -17.00
CA THR A 141 37.40 8.53 -18.34
C THR A 141 38.88 8.86 -18.18
N ALA A 142 39.72 8.01 -18.77
CA ALA A 142 41.17 8.08 -18.73
C ALA A 142 41.72 9.26 -19.56
N GLU A 143 41.23 10.46 -19.32
CA GLU A 143 41.70 11.72 -19.92
C GLU A 143 41.80 12.82 -18.85
N GLU A 144 42.52 12.56 -17.76
CA GLU A 144 43.20 13.62 -17.03
C GLU A 144 44.70 13.37 -17.17
N THR A 145 45.21 13.71 -18.36
CA THR A 145 46.65 13.79 -18.59
C THR A 145 47.17 14.96 -17.77
N GLN A 146 47.74 14.61 -16.63
CA GLN A 146 48.53 15.44 -15.75
C GLN A 146 49.56 16.26 -16.55
N GLU A 147 49.29 17.55 -16.76
CA GLU A 147 50.32 18.47 -17.24
C GLU A 147 51.32 18.76 -16.10
N PRO A 148 52.63 18.62 -16.33
CA PRO A 148 53.64 18.85 -15.30
C PRO A 148 53.81 20.33 -14.99
N SER A 149 53.62 20.68 -13.72
CA SER A 149 53.92 21.98 -13.13
C SER A 149 55.33 22.45 -13.50
N THR A 150 55.43 23.44 -14.37
CA THR A 150 56.68 24.19 -14.59
C THR A 150 56.39 25.67 -14.46
N SER A 151 56.53 26.19 -13.24
CA SER A 151 56.84 27.60 -13.01
C SER A 151 58.06 27.67 -12.10
N MET A 152 59.23 27.76 -12.74
CA MET A 152 60.47 28.20 -12.12
C MET A 152 60.23 29.57 -11.48
N GLU A 153 60.31 29.64 -10.16
CA GLU A 153 60.65 30.90 -9.51
C GLU A 153 62.11 31.22 -9.84
N PHE A 154 62.30 32.25 -10.66
CA PHE A 154 63.61 32.83 -10.94
C PHE A 154 63.79 34.07 -10.04
N ILE A 155 64.64 33.93 -9.04
CA ILE A 155 65.22 35.03 -8.27
C ILE A 155 66.16 35.81 -9.20
N ILE A 156 65.95 37.13 -9.38
CA ILE A 156 67.03 38.12 -9.54
C ILE A 156 66.61 39.49 -8.95
N SER A 157 67.45 39.91 -7.99
CA SER A 157 67.82 41.26 -7.52
C SER A 157 66.78 42.20 -6.91
#